data_AF-A0A061S7Z1-F1
#
_entry.id   AF-A0A061S7Z1-F1
#
_cell.length_a   1.000
_cell.length_b   1.000
_cell.length_c   1.000
_cell.angle_alpha   90.00
_cell.angle_beta   90.00
_cell.angle_gamma   90.00
#
_symmetry.space_group_name_H-M   'P 1'
#
loop_
_entity.id
_entity.type
_entity.pdbx_description
1 polymer ?
#
loop_
_entity_poly.entity_id
_entity_poly.type
_entity_poly.pdbx_seq_one_letter_code
_entity_poly.pdbx_strand_id
1 'polypeptide(L)'
;MGGSGGPPFQETPGTIPRSNIGFQLLQKSGWEQGQGLGASEQGPTEPVKAWHQAGRKGIGAPGNTGAEKKRKAPSEEGGRRSADTAPGSAQPPAASRADKQRAKRTREALAREQSLRSASLERQMRRMFAEEDSSVQHNPLLHSNSRLSASNPLLDD
;
A
#
# COMPACT_ATOMS: atom_id res chain seq x y z
N MET A 1 15.46 4.50 51.68
CA MET A 1 14.46 4.52 50.60
C MET A 1 14.97 5.44 49.50
N GLY A 2 15.87 4.94 48.64
CA GLY A 2 16.38 5.68 47.50
C GLY A 2 15.71 5.14 46.24
N GLY A 3 14.71 5.87 45.73
CA GLY A 3 14.09 5.53 44.45
C GLY A 3 15.10 5.77 43.34
N SER A 4 15.65 4.69 42.80
CA SER A 4 16.44 4.73 41.57
C SER A 4 15.53 5.13 40.42
N GLY A 5 15.56 6.42 40.05
CA GLY A 5 15.03 6.88 38.79
C GLY A 5 15.75 6.15 37.66
N GLY A 6 15.08 5.15 37.08
CA GLY A 6 15.56 4.44 35.91
C GLY A 6 15.84 5.43 34.76
N PRO A 7 16.80 5.12 33.88
CA PRO A 7 17.19 6.03 32.82
C PRO A 7 16.00 6.46 31.96
N PRO A 8 16.00 7.71 31.44
CA PRO A 8 14.94 8.19 30.57
C PRO A 8 14.80 7.26 29.35
N PHE A 9 13.55 7.01 28.95
CA PHE A 9 13.17 6.07 27.90
C PHE A 9 13.72 6.54 26.54
N GLN A 10 14.93 6.11 26.17
CA GLN A 10 15.55 6.50 24.91
C GLN A 10 15.01 5.64 23.76
N GLU A 11 14.36 6.28 22.79
CA GLU A 11 13.94 5.65 21.55
C GLU A 11 15.18 5.36 20.69
N THR A 12 15.66 4.12 20.70
CA THR A 12 16.78 3.71 19.85
C THR A 12 16.29 3.44 18.42
N PRO A 13 17.13 3.64 17.37
CA PRO A 13 16.76 3.32 16.00
C PRO A 13 16.56 1.80 15.85
N GLY A 14 15.31 1.35 15.98
CA GLY A 14 14.91 -0.06 16.06
C GLY A 14 13.79 -0.31 17.07
N THR A 15 13.55 0.63 17.98
CA THR A 15 12.48 0.58 18.97
C THR A 15 11.15 1.07 18.39
N ILE A 16 10.06 0.37 18.70
CA ILE A 16 8.69 0.80 18.33
C ILE A 16 8.27 1.93 19.29
N PRO A 17 7.81 3.09 18.79
CA PRO A 17 7.45 4.23 19.64
C PRO A 17 6.15 3.96 20.41
N ARG A 18 6.04 4.50 21.63
CA ARG A 18 4.87 4.29 22.52
C ARG A 18 3.54 4.82 21.93
N SER A 19 3.63 5.83 21.07
CA SER A 19 2.47 6.39 20.37
C SER A 19 1.92 5.46 19.28
N ASN A 20 2.68 4.44 18.86
CA ASN A 20 2.24 3.48 17.86
C ASN A 20 1.11 2.59 18.40
N ILE A 21 0.02 2.44 17.65
CA ILE A 21 -1.13 1.63 18.05
C ILE A 21 -0.71 0.16 18.26
N GLY A 22 0.16 -0.38 17.40
CA GLY A 22 0.71 -1.73 17.53
C GLY A 22 1.50 -1.92 18.83
N PHE A 23 2.27 -0.91 19.27
CA PHE A 23 2.95 -0.95 20.57
C PHE A 23 1.95 -1.07 21.73
N GLN A 24 0.90 -0.26 21.70
CA GLN A 24 -0.13 -0.29 22.75
C GLN A 24 -0.90 -1.62 22.78
N LEU A 25 -1.15 -2.21 21.61
CA LEU A 25 -1.79 -3.52 21.50
C LEU A 25 -0.89 -4.62 22.05
N LEU A 26 0.40 -4.62 21.71
CA LEU A 26 1.37 -5.56 22.25
C LEU A 26 1.44 -5.47 23.78
N GLN A 27 1.54 -4.25 24.31
CA GLN A 27 1.56 -4.03 25.77
C GLN A 27 0.30 -4.55 26.46
N LYS A 28 -0.88 -4.32 25.87
CA LYS A 28 -2.16 -4.84 26.39
C LYS A 28 -2.24 -6.36 26.34
N SER A 29 -1.57 -6.99 25.37
CA SER A 29 -1.47 -8.46 25.28
C SER A 29 -0.43 -9.07 26.24
N GLY A 30 0.22 -8.25 27.08
CA GLY A 30 1.21 -8.72 28.05
C GLY A 30 2.64 -8.79 27.53
N TRP A 31 2.93 -8.19 26.37
CA TRP A 31 4.30 -8.05 25.87
C TRP A 31 4.96 -6.79 26.42
N GLU A 32 6.19 -6.90 26.92
CA GLU A 32 6.97 -5.77 27.41
C GLU A 32 8.09 -5.37 26.43
N GLN A 33 8.41 -4.08 26.38
CA GLN A 33 9.46 -3.59 25.49
C GLN A 33 10.83 -4.16 25.89
N GLY A 34 11.56 -4.69 24.90
CA GLY A 34 12.87 -5.31 25.10
C GLY A 34 12.80 -6.84 25.26
N GLN A 35 11.59 -7.38 25.41
CA GLN A 35 11.33 -8.81 25.52
C GLN A 35 11.13 -9.46 24.14
N GLY A 36 11.66 -10.66 23.95
CA GLY A 36 11.36 -11.48 22.78
C GLY A 36 9.90 -11.96 22.80
N LEU A 37 9.33 -12.26 21.63
CA LEU A 37 7.98 -12.82 21.53
C LEU A 37 7.99 -14.34 21.80
N GLY A 38 6.90 -14.87 22.36
CA GLY A 38 6.71 -16.30 22.61
C GLY A 38 6.62 -16.65 24.10
N ALA A 39 6.24 -17.90 24.40
CA ALA A 39 5.96 -18.35 25.78
C ALA A 39 7.15 -18.24 26.74
N SER A 40 8.38 -18.26 26.23
CA SER A 40 9.61 -18.12 27.01
C SER A 40 10.51 -17.03 26.42
N GLU A 41 9.92 -16.03 25.77
CA GLU A 41 10.64 -14.89 25.21
C GLU A 41 11.68 -15.28 24.13
N GLN A 42 11.50 -16.44 23.51
CA GLN A 42 12.49 -17.06 22.62
C GLN A 42 12.61 -16.38 21.26
N GLY A 43 11.67 -15.49 20.92
CA GLY A 43 11.67 -14.76 19.65
C GLY A 43 12.77 -13.69 19.60
N PRO A 44 13.27 -13.35 18.40
CA PRO A 44 14.28 -12.32 18.26
C PRO A 44 13.73 -10.94 18.64
N THR A 45 14.45 -10.22 19.50
CA THR A 45 14.11 -8.84 19.91
C THR A 45 14.35 -7.84 18.79
N GLU A 46 15.33 -8.10 17.93
CA GLU A 46 15.68 -7.24 16.80
C GLU A 46 15.16 -7.82 15.48
N PRO A 47 14.70 -6.96 14.54
CA PRO A 47 14.33 -7.39 13.21
C PRO A 47 15.50 -8.03 12.46
N VAL A 48 15.26 -9.19 11.84
CA VAL A 48 16.26 -9.85 10.99
C VAL A 48 16.47 -9.03 9.71
N LYS A 49 17.72 -8.70 9.41
CA LYS A 49 18.07 -7.98 8.18
C LYS A 49 17.82 -8.86 6.96
N ALA A 50 17.02 -8.36 6.02
CA ALA A 50 16.78 -9.02 4.75
C ALA A 50 17.75 -8.49 3.68
N TRP A 51 18.30 -9.41 2.88
CA TRP A 51 19.09 -9.07 1.70
C TRP A 51 18.20 -9.05 0.47
N HIS A 52 18.31 -7.99 -0.35
CA HIS A 52 17.57 -7.87 -1.59
C HIS A 52 18.52 -7.94 -2.78
N GLN A 53 18.31 -8.91 -3.66
CA GLN A 53 19.04 -9.02 -4.90
C GLN A 53 18.74 -7.82 -5.80
N ALA A 54 19.79 -7.15 -6.27
CA ALA A 54 19.66 -6.08 -7.24
C ALA A 54 19.69 -6.66 -8.67
N GLY A 55 18.56 -6.57 -9.37
CA GLY A 55 18.44 -7.05 -10.76
C GLY A 55 18.23 -8.57 -10.86
N ARG A 56 18.62 -9.16 -11.99
CA ARG A 56 18.35 -10.57 -12.35
C ARG A 56 19.61 -11.43 -12.50
N LYS A 57 20.75 -10.97 -11.97
CA LYS A 57 21.99 -11.76 -12.01
C LYS A 57 21.84 -13.03 -11.16
N GLY A 58 22.64 -14.05 -11.47
CA GLY A 58 22.68 -15.28 -10.67
C GLY A 58 23.16 -15.02 -9.24
N ILE A 59 22.81 -15.94 -8.34
CA ILE A 59 23.35 -15.98 -6.98
C ILE A 59 24.88 -16.19 -7.07
N GLY A 60 25.64 -15.43 -6.29
CA GLY A 60 27.12 -15.48 -6.31
C GLY A 60 27.79 -14.66 -7.42
N ALA A 61 27.03 -13.97 -8.28
CA ALA A 61 27.63 -13.09 -9.28
C ALA A 61 28.39 -11.92 -8.63
N PRO A 62 29.57 -11.52 -9.14
CA PRO A 62 30.34 -10.41 -8.59
C PRO A 62 29.52 -9.11 -8.68
N GLY A 63 29.41 -8.42 -7.54
CA GLY A 63 28.58 -7.21 -7.40
C GLY A 63 27.09 -7.46 -7.15
N ASN A 64 26.63 -8.71 -7.06
CA ASN A 64 25.30 -9.09 -6.55
C ASN A 64 25.32 -9.32 -5.04
N THR A 65 26.25 -8.66 -4.33
CA THR A 65 26.23 -8.64 -2.88
C THR A 65 25.08 -7.73 -2.47
N GLY A 66 23.89 -8.32 -2.27
CA GLY A 66 22.62 -7.68 -1.94
C GLY A 66 22.82 -6.38 -1.19
N ALA A 67 22.80 -5.28 -1.95
CA ALA A 67 22.98 -3.97 -1.36
C ALA A 67 21.80 -3.73 -0.42
N GLU A 68 22.08 -3.35 0.82
CA GLU A 68 21.09 -2.93 1.80
C GLU A 68 20.37 -1.68 1.28
N LYS A 69 19.36 -1.88 0.42
CA LYS A 69 18.44 -0.79 0.10
C LYS A 69 17.52 -0.63 1.30
N LYS A 70 17.79 0.37 2.12
CA LYS A 70 16.78 0.96 3.02
C LYS A 70 15.59 1.34 2.16
N ARG A 71 14.57 0.47 2.10
CA ARG A 71 13.27 0.83 1.57
C ARG A 71 12.80 1.96 2.49
N LYS A 72 12.57 3.16 1.96
CA LYS A 72 11.88 4.21 2.72
C LYS A 72 10.60 3.57 3.23
N ALA A 73 10.39 3.60 4.55
CA ALA A 73 9.14 3.16 5.15
C ALA A 73 7.99 3.83 4.37
N PRO A 74 6.89 3.11 4.07
CA PRO A 74 5.70 3.79 3.60
C PRO A 74 5.33 4.76 4.71
N SER A 75 5.43 6.06 4.42
CA SER A 75 4.86 7.08 5.30
C SER A 75 3.39 6.71 5.51
N GLU A 76 2.94 6.72 6.76
CA GLU A 76 1.53 6.54 7.17
C GLU A 76 0.58 7.57 6.52
N GLU A 77 1.10 8.55 5.79
CA GLU A 77 0.34 9.41 4.89
C GLU A 77 0.41 8.84 3.46
N GLY A 78 -0.74 8.44 2.91
CA GLY A 78 -0.89 7.86 1.58
C GLY A 78 -0.15 8.64 0.49
N GLY A 79 1.03 8.15 0.11
CA GLY A 79 1.91 8.77 -0.88
C GLY A 79 1.62 8.30 -2.30
N ARG A 80 0.91 9.14 -3.06
CA ARG A 80 0.94 9.11 -4.53
C ARG A 80 2.39 9.21 -5.00
N ARG A 81 2.72 8.47 -6.06
CA ARG A 81 4.02 8.48 -6.72
C ARG A 81 4.45 9.92 -7.03
N SER A 82 5.47 10.41 -6.32
CA SER A 82 6.20 11.61 -6.71
C SER A 82 7.03 11.29 -7.95
N ALA A 83 6.68 11.93 -9.05
CA ALA A 83 7.54 12.00 -10.23
C ALA A 83 8.63 13.02 -9.92
N ASP A 84 9.80 12.53 -9.51
CA ASP A 84 10.97 13.35 -9.21
C ASP A 84 11.68 13.70 -10.53
N THR A 85 11.13 14.67 -11.27
CA THR A 85 11.93 15.53 -12.14
C THR A 85 11.72 16.95 -11.66
N ALA A 86 12.72 17.47 -10.96
CA ALA A 86 12.81 18.90 -10.68
C ALA A 86 12.81 19.68 -12.00
N PRO A 87 12.17 20.85 -12.02
CA PRO A 87 12.91 22.00 -12.53
C PRO A 87 12.84 23.15 -11.54
N GLY A 88 13.97 23.84 -11.43
CA GLY A 88 14.10 25.08 -10.70
C GLY A 88 13.08 26.11 -11.13
N SER A 89 12.88 27.06 -10.23
CA SER A 89 12.13 28.30 -10.41
C SER A 89 12.36 28.95 -11.77
N ALA A 90 11.44 28.71 -12.70
CA ALA A 90 11.22 29.53 -13.87
C ALA A 90 9.74 29.95 -13.84
N GLN A 91 9.51 31.26 -13.87
CA GLN A 91 8.16 31.82 -14.01
C GLN A 91 7.43 31.14 -15.18
N PRO A 92 6.15 30.77 -15.02
CA PRO A 92 5.39 30.20 -16.14
C PRO A 92 5.28 31.24 -17.26
N PRO A 93 5.55 30.89 -18.53
CA PRO A 93 5.27 31.79 -19.64
C PRO A 93 3.78 32.10 -19.65
N ALA A 94 3.42 33.35 -19.97
CA ALA A 94 2.04 33.83 -19.97
C ALA A 94 1.16 32.98 -20.92
N ALA A 95 0.48 31.97 -20.37
CA ALA A 95 -0.42 31.11 -21.13
C ALA A 95 -1.55 31.93 -21.75
N SER A 96 -1.78 31.74 -23.05
CA SER A 96 -2.78 32.50 -23.80
C SER A 96 -4.20 32.22 -23.27
N ARG A 97 -5.14 33.14 -23.49
CA ARG A 97 -6.56 32.91 -23.13
C ARG A 97 -7.13 31.65 -23.78
N ALA A 98 -6.65 31.29 -24.97
CA ALA A 98 -7.06 30.08 -25.69
C ALA A 98 -6.58 28.80 -24.96
N ASP A 99 -5.35 28.79 -24.45
CA ASP A 99 -4.81 27.65 -23.70
C ASP A 99 -5.55 27.43 -22.39
N LYS A 100 -5.89 28.52 -21.69
CA LYS A 100 -6.71 28.47 -20.46
C LYS A 100 -8.12 27.94 -20.73
N GLN A 101 -8.74 28.32 -21.85
CA GLN A 101 -10.06 27.81 -22.24
C GLN A 101 -10.03 26.32 -22.59
N ARG A 102 -8.98 25.84 -23.28
CA ARG A 102 -8.80 24.41 -23.59
C ARG A 102 -8.58 23.59 -22.32
N ALA A 103 -7.71 24.05 -21.41
CA ALA A 103 -7.45 23.39 -20.13
C ALA A 103 -8.71 23.32 -19.23
N LYS A 104 -9.55 24.36 -19.24
CA LYS A 104 -10.83 24.34 -18.53
C LYS A 104 -11.77 23.28 -19.11
N ARG A 105 -11.90 23.21 -20.44
CA ARG A 105 -12.77 22.25 -21.12
C ARG A 105 -12.34 20.80 -20.93
N THR A 106 -11.03 20.50 -20.97
CA THR A 106 -10.53 19.13 -20.76
C THR A 106 -10.76 18.66 -19.33
N ARG A 107 -10.55 19.55 -18.34
CA ARG A 107 -10.83 19.24 -16.93
C ARG A 107 -12.32 19.00 -16.68
N GLU A 108 -13.18 19.79 -17.29
CA GLU A 108 -14.63 19.64 -17.20
C GLU A 108 -15.12 18.34 -17.86
N ALA A 109 -14.59 17.99 -19.03
CA ALA A 109 -14.91 16.73 -19.72
C ALA A 109 -14.50 15.50 -18.87
N LEU A 110 -13.30 15.52 -18.29
CA LEU A 110 -12.83 14.45 -17.40
C LEU A 110 -13.72 14.33 -16.15
N ALA A 111 -14.10 15.47 -15.54
CA ALA A 111 -14.98 15.47 -14.37
C ALA A 111 -16.37 14.91 -14.70
N ARG A 112 -16.91 15.22 -15.89
CA ARG A 112 -18.20 14.69 -16.37
C ARG A 112 -18.13 13.18 -16.60
N GLU A 113 -17.05 12.68 -17.20
CA GLU A 113 -16.85 11.25 -17.39
C GLU A 113 -16.71 10.51 -16.04
N GLN A 114 -15.94 11.07 -15.10
CA GLN A 114 -15.81 10.51 -13.76
C GLN A 114 -17.13 10.48 -13.01
N SER A 115 -17.95 11.53 -13.11
CA SER A 115 -19.28 11.58 -12.50
C SER A 115 -20.23 10.53 -13.09
N LEU A 116 -20.22 10.34 -14.42
CA LEU A 116 -21.01 9.27 -15.04
C LEU A 116 -20.53 7.88 -14.61
N ARG A 117 -19.20 7.70 -14.52
CA ARG A 117 -18.59 6.45 -14.05
C ARG A 117 -18.94 6.16 -12.58
N SER A 118 -18.85 7.16 -11.70
CA SER A 118 -19.19 7.00 -10.28
C SER A 118 -20.69 6.79 -10.08
N ALA A 119 -21.56 7.50 -10.82
CA ALA A 119 -23.01 7.32 -10.74
C ALA A 119 -23.47 5.98 -11.34
N SER A 120 -22.76 5.45 -12.34
CA SER A 120 -23.04 4.10 -12.85
C SER A 120 -22.58 3.03 -11.87
N LEU A 121 -21.40 3.23 -11.24
CA LEU A 121 -20.89 2.34 -10.22
C LEU A 121 -21.78 2.36 -8.98
N GLU A 122 -22.24 3.52 -8.53
CA GLU A 122 -23.15 3.66 -7.39
C GLU A 122 -24.49 2.96 -7.64
N ARG A 123 -25.09 3.12 -8.82
CA ARG A 123 -26.31 2.38 -9.19
C ARG A 123 -26.07 0.87 -9.20
N GLN A 124 -24.92 0.42 -9.69
CA GLN A 124 -24.55 -1.00 -9.67
C GLN A 124 -24.31 -1.50 -8.24
N MET A 125 -23.59 -0.76 -7.41
CA MET A 125 -23.35 -1.07 -6.00
C MET A 125 -24.68 -1.12 -5.25
N ARG A 126 -25.55 -0.12 -5.40
CA ARG A 126 -26.86 -0.11 -4.76
C ARG A 126 -27.71 -1.30 -5.20
N ARG A 127 -27.64 -1.72 -6.48
CA ARG A 127 -28.31 -2.93 -6.95
C ARG A 127 -27.71 -4.21 -6.34
N MET A 128 -26.40 -4.28 -6.17
CA MET A 128 -25.72 -5.45 -5.60
C MET A 128 -25.91 -5.56 -4.08
N PHE A 129 -26.06 -4.45 -3.36
CA PHE A 129 -26.13 -4.41 -1.90
C PHE A 129 -27.54 -4.11 -1.33
N ALA A 130 -28.53 -3.76 -2.16
CA ALA A 130 -29.93 -3.63 -1.72
C ALA A 130 -30.76 -4.91 -1.90
N GLU A 131 -30.26 -5.89 -2.68
CA GLU A 131 -30.85 -7.23 -2.81
C GLU A 131 -30.30 -8.16 -1.70
N GLU A 132 -30.38 -7.70 -0.45
CA GLU A 132 -29.87 -8.42 0.72
C GLU A 132 -30.95 -9.20 1.47
N ASP A 133 -32.01 -9.64 0.78
CA ASP A 133 -32.95 -10.63 1.34
C ASP A 133 -33.19 -11.80 0.39
N SER A 134 -32.60 -12.93 0.76
CA SER A 134 -32.86 -14.31 0.29
C SER A 134 -32.28 -14.73 -1.07
N SER A 135 -31.01 -15.12 -1.08
CA SER A 135 -30.62 -16.53 -1.26
C SER A 135 -29.13 -16.64 -1.59
N VAL A 136 -28.54 -17.67 -0.98
CA VAL A 136 -27.12 -18.00 -1.07
C VAL A 136 -26.75 -18.33 -2.52
N GLN A 137 -25.68 -17.70 -3.00
CA GLN A 137 -25.01 -17.87 -4.30
C GLN A 137 -25.55 -17.09 -5.50
N HIS A 138 -25.27 -15.78 -5.54
CA HIS A 138 -25.14 -15.09 -6.82
C HIS A 138 -23.77 -14.39 -6.90
N ASN A 139 -22.72 -15.15 -7.22
CA ASN A 139 -21.41 -14.57 -7.54
C ASN A 139 -21.42 -14.06 -9.00
N PRO A 140 -21.39 -12.74 -9.26
CA PRO A 140 -21.48 -12.20 -10.62
C PRO A 140 -20.24 -12.53 -11.48
N LEU A 141 -19.12 -12.94 -10.87
CA LEU A 141 -17.92 -13.38 -11.59
C LEU A 141 -18.07 -14.77 -12.21
N LEU A 142 -19.06 -15.55 -11.77
CA LEU A 142 -19.29 -16.91 -12.25
C LEU A 142 -20.27 -16.98 -13.44
N HIS A 143 -20.97 -15.89 -13.76
CA HIS A 143 -22.05 -15.88 -14.76
C HIS A 143 -21.66 -15.30 -16.11
N SER A 144 -20.39 -14.97 -16.33
CA SER A 144 -19.92 -14.60 -17.66
C SER A 144 -18.65 -15.37 -18.00
N ASN A 145 -18.83 -16.45 -18.76
CA ASN A 145 -18.10 -16.76 -20.00
C ASN A 145 -18.05 -18.27 -20.27
N SER A 146 -19.16 -18.80 -20.80
CA SER A 146 -19.17 -19.96 -21.69
C SER A 146 -18.52 -19.58 -23.04
N ARG A 147 -17.24 -19.20 -23.00
CA ARG A 147 -16.38 -19.00 -24.19
C ARG A 147 -15.02 -19.69 -24.06
N LEU A 148 -14.72 -20.29 -22.91
CA LEU A 148 -13.48 -21.02 -22.69
C LEU A 148 -13.41 -22.36 -23.46
N SER A 149 -14.54 -22.87 -23.96
CA SER A 149 -14.57 -24.09 -24.79
C SER A 149 -14.32 -23.83 -26.28
N ALA A 150 -14.46 -22.60 -26.76
CA ALA A 150 -14.36 -22.30 -28.20
C ALA A 150 -12.91 -22.02 -28.66
N SER A 151 -11.95 -21.92 -27.74
CA SER A 151 -10.57 -21.56 -28.06
C SER A 151 -9.50 -22.42 -27.37
N ASN A 152 -9.89 -23.55 -26.77
CA ASN A 152 -8.94 -24.41 -26.06
C ASN A 152 -8.82 -25.76 -26.78
N PRO A 153 -7.86 -25.92 -27.71
CA PRO A 153 -7.71 -27.12 -28.53
C PRO A 153 -7.13 -28.33 -27.75
N LEU A 154 -7.28 -28.33 -26.43
CA LEU A 154 -6.72 -29.34 -25.51
C LEU A 154 -7.82 -30.05 -24.70
N LEU A 155 -9.09 -29.80 -25.00
CA LEU A 155 -10.25 -30.40 -24.31
C LEU A 155 -11.13 -31.24 -25.26
N ASP A 156 -10.67 -31.55 -26.47
CA ASP A 156 -11.30 -32.50 -27.38
C ASP A 156 -10.60 -33.87 -27.27
N ASP A 157 -11.05 -34.71 -26.34
CA ASP A 157 -10.86 -36.18 -26.36
C ASP A 157 -12.25 -36.84 -26.22
#